data_AF-A0A9N9NAM3-F1
#
_entry.id   AF-A0A9N9NAM3-F1
#
_cell.length_a   1.000
_cell.length_b   1.000
_cell.length_c   1.000
_cell.angle_alpha   90.00
_cell.angle_beta   90.00
_cell.angle_gamma   90.00
#
_symmetry.space_group_name_H-M   'P 1'
#
loop_
_entity.id
_entity.type
_entity.pdbx_description
1 polymer ?
#
loop_
_entity_poly.entity_id
_entity_poly.type
_entity_poly.pdbx_seq_one_letter_code
_entity_poly.pdbx_strand_id
1 'polypeptide(L)'
;AYQVHQAENVHIVIHDNESTALSTENSPPYEESLEFSLLPNANGHNSRISSPPPILTARRIDRLNELKQNILSEHPKIKVYTRQLDVRDKSTVDQLVSSLPSDLKEIDVLVNNAGNIIVKGMDKIDNVSSDDIDIMVDTNVKGLLYVTQAVLPRMKERQKGHIINIGSISETEFSFIRFGGDKARADKVYEGITPLTGEDIAETVVFVASRPDHVNIADVTLYPVNQASVYLVHRPHTKK
;
A
#
# COMPACT_ATOMS: atom_id res chain seq x y z
N ALA A 1 -33.92 6.68 7.50
CA ALA A 1 -32.93 5.60 7.64
C ALA A 1 -32.22 5.47 6.30
N TYR A 2 -31.01 6.02 6.17
CA TYR A 2 -30.23 5.92 4.94
C TYR A 2 -29.52 4.58 4.95
N GLN A 3 -29.96 3.65 4.09
CA GLN A 3 -29.16 2.49 3.73
C GLN A 3 -28.03 2.99 2.82
N VAL A 4 -26.82 3.05 3.37
CA VAL A 4 -25.60 3.26 2.58
C VAL A 4 -25.33 1.95 1.85
N HIS A 5 -25.49 1.94 0.53
CA HIS A 5 -24.92 0.89 -0.31
C HIS A 5 -23.40 1.05 -0.27
N GLN A 6 -22.73 0.24 0.55
CA GLN A 6 -21.27 0.22 0.69
C GLN A 6 -20.67 -0.62 -0.44
N ALA A 7 -19.53 -0.20 -0.99
CA ALA A 7 -18.77 -1.01 -1.95
C ALA A 7 -18.45 -2.39 -1.34
N GLU A 8 -19.00 -3.44 -1.94
CA GLU A 8 -19.03 -4.77 -1.30
C GLU A 8 -17.67 -5.50 -1.33
N ASN A 9 -16.71 -5.02 -2.14
CA ASN A 9 -15.56 -5.82 -2.56
C ASN A 9 -14.28 -4.95 -2.67
N VAL A 10 -13.35 -5.02 -1.71
CA VAL A 10 -12.02 -4.36 -1.82
C VAL A 10 -11.02 -5.38 -2.38
N HIS A 11 -10.45 -5.11 -3.57
CA HIS A 11 -9.73 -6.14 -4.34
C HIS A 11 -8.40 -5.68 -4.92
N ILE A 12 -7.33 -6.18 -4.31
CA ILE A 12 -5.92 -6.04 -4.68
C ILE A 12 -5.21 -4.94 -3.89
N VAL A 13 -4.40 -5.38 -2.95
CA VAL A 13 -3.27 -4.61 -2.41
C VAL A 13 -2.01 -5.23 -2.99
N ILE A 14 -1.40 -4.54 -3.95
CA ILE A 14 -0.09 -4.93 -4.43
C ILE A 14 0.93 -4.25 -3.54
N HIS A 15 1.58 -5.02 -2.68
CA HIS A 15 2.71 -4.60 -1.90
C HIS A 15 3.98 -4.96 -2.65
N ASP A 16 4.80 -4.00 -3.03
CA ASP A 16 6.16 -4.31 -3.46
C ASP A 16 7.18 -3.34 -2.87
N ASN A 17 7.74 -3.70 -1.72
CA ASN A 17 8.97 -3.11 -1.19
C ASN A 17 10.10 -4.16 -1.28
N GLU A 18 10.99 -4.03 -2.27
CA GLU A 18 12.37 -4.48 -2.10
C GLU A 18 13.11 -3.35 -1.42
N SER A 19 13.63 -3.64 -0.23
CA SER A 19 14.98 -3.19 0.05
C SER A 19 15.91 -4.37 -0.21
N THR A 20 16.82 -4.19 -1.16
CA THR A 20 18.04 -4.99 -1.32
C THR A 20 19.12 -4.61 -0.29
N ALA A 21 18.76 -3.92 0.80
CA ALA A 21 19.70 -3.60 1.86
C ALA A 21 19.85 -4.79 2.82
N LEU A 22 20.93 -5.55 2.61
CA LEU A 22 21.67 -6.35 3.59
C LEU A 22 20.82 -7.17 4.57
N SER A 23 20.82 -8.49 4.35
CA SER A 23 20.49 -9.50 5.35
C SER A 23 21.16 -9.20 6.69
N THR A 24 20.42 -8.57 7.60
CA THR A 24 20.72 -8.55 9.03
C THR A 24 19.42 -8.84 9.76
N GLU A 25 19.46 -9.82 10.65
CA GLU A 25 18.33 -10.47 11.34
C GLU A 25 17.51 -9.55 12.28
N ASN A 26 17.54 -8.22 12.10
CA ASN A 26 16.99 -7.25 13.06
C ASN A 26 16.17 -6.09 12.42
N SER A 27 15.47 -6.34 11.31
CA SER A 27 14.51 -5.35 10.77
C SER A 27 13.25 -5.29 11.66
N PRO A 28 12.88 -4.13 12.24
CA PRO A 28 11.71 -3.99 13.11
C PRO A 28 10.36 -4.13 12.36
N PRO A 29 9.26 -4.48 13.04
CA PRO A 29 7.99 -4.94 12.44
C PRO A 29 7.10 -3.82 11.85
N TYR A 30 7.67 -2.79 11.22
CA TYR A 30 6.89 -1.66 10.67
C TYR A 30 6.06 -2.01 9.41
N GLU A 31 6.08 -3.28 8.97
CA GLU A 31 5.42 -3.75 7.74
C GLU A 31 3.89 -3.92 7.88
N GLU A 32 3.33 -4.00 9.09
CA GLU A 32 1.96 -4.56 9.30
C GLU A 32 0.78 -3.57 9.25
N SER A 33 1.02 -2.25 9.34
CA SER A 33 -0.06 -1.29 9.65
C SER A 33 -0.95 -0.88 8.46
N LEU A 34 -0.43 -0.91 7.23
CA LEU A 34 -1.19 -0.59 6.01
C LEU A 34 -2.17 -1.71 5.60
N GLU A 35 -1.97 -2.90 6.16
CA GLU A 35 -2.58 -4.13 5.68
C GLU A 35 -3.75 -4.57 6.58
N PHE A 36 -3.72 -4.16 7.85
CA PHE A 36 -4.75 -4.45 8.85
C PHE A 36 -6.02 -3.61 8.71
N SER A 37 -5.89 -2.33 8.35
CA SER A 37 -7.03 -1.40 8.34
C SER A 37 -7.90 -1.48 7.07
N LEU A 38 -7.45 -2.22 6.04
CA LEU A 38 -8.29 -2.58 4.87
C LEU A 38 -9.30 -3.71 5.16
N LEU A 39 -9.24 -4.30 6.35
CA LEU A 39 -10.21 -5.26 6.84
C LEU A 39 -11.32 -4.51 7.57
N PRO A 40 -12.58 -4.98 7.50
CA PRO A 40 -13.67 -4.31 8.20
C PRO A 40 -13.38 -4.24 9.70
N ASN A 41 -13.10 -3.03 10.18
CA ASN A 41 -12.85 -2.73 11.58
C ASN A 41 -14.01 -3.25 12.45
N ALA A 42 -13.66 -3.91 13.55
CA ALA A 42 -14.58 -4.46 14.55
C ALA A 42 -15.33 -3.39 15.37
N ASN A 43 -15.49 -2.17 14.84
CA ASN A 43 -16.18 -1.06 15.50
C ASN A 43 -17.68 -1.06 15.16
N GLY A 44 -18.39 -2.07 15.67
CA GLY A 44 -19.79 -2.00 16.16
C GLY A 44 -20.92 -1.53 15.25
N HIS A 45 -20.67 -1.02 14.04
CA HIS A 45 -21.71 -0.60 13.11
C HIS A 45 -21.95 -1.69 12.07
N ASN A 46 -22.89 -2.57 12.42
CA ASN A 46 -23.69 -3.41 11.54
C ASN A 46 -23.31 -3.38 10.06
N SER A 47 -22.64 -4.42 9.59
CA SER A 47 -22.84 -4.83 8.19
C SER A 47 -22.44 -6.30 8.00
N ARG A 48 -23.42 -7.05 7.48
CA ARG A 48 -23.27 -8.38 6.89
C ARG A 48 -22.48 -8.25 5.59
N ILE A 49 -21.22 -7.80 5.65
CA ILE A 49 -20.39 -7.70 4.44
C ILE A 49 -19.82 -9.08 4.14
N SER A 50 -20.41 -9.74 3.17
CA SER A 50 -19.75 -10.82 2.43
C SER A 50 -18.72 -10.17 1.50
N SER A 51 -17.63 -9.65 2.06
CA SER A 51 -16.54 -9.17 1.21
C SER A 51 -15.78 -10.38 0.67
N PRO A 52 -15.63 -10.50 -0.65
CA PRO A 52 -14.73 -11.46 -1.27
C PRO A 52 -13.30 -11.18 -0.80
N PRO A 53 -12.43 -12.20 -0.79
CA PRO A 53 -11.16 -12.11 -0.09
C PRO A 53 -10.20 -11.11 -0.74
N PRO A 54 -9.40 -10.38 0.04
CA PRO A 54 -8.31 -9.60 -0.49
C PRO A 54 -7.32 -10.49 -1.24
N ILE A 55 -6.83 -9.97 -2.36
CA ILE A 55 -5.72 -10.50 -3.13
C ILE A 55 -4.50 -9.67 -2.72
N LEU A 56 -3.58 -10.28 -1.99
CA LEU A 56 -2.35 -9.65 -1.55
C LEU A 56 -1.22 -10.17 -2.45
N THR A 57 -0.40 -9.26 -2.96
CA THR A 57 0.72 -9.65 -3.82
C THR A 57 2.00 -8.95 -3.43
N ALA A 58 3.12 -9.67 -3.46
CA ALA A 58 4.45 -9.10 -3.22
C ALA A 58 5.57 -9.95 -3.82
N ARG A 59 6.78 -9.40 -3.97
CA ARG A 59 7.96 -10.19 -4.35
C ARG A 59 8.40 -11.16 -3.25
N ARG A 60 8.26 -10.77 -1.98
CA ARG A 60 8.64 -11.58 -0.80
C ARG A 60 7.47 -12.43 -0.32
N ILE A 61 7.39 -13.67 -0.78
CA ILE A 61 6.28 -14.58 -0.46
C ILE A 61 6.22 -14.95 1.04
N ASP A 62 7.36 -15.00 1.72
CA ASP A 62 7.41 -15.37 3.15
C ASP A 62 6.74 -14.30 4.02
N ARG A 63 7.00 -13.02 3.77
CA ARG A 63 6.32 -11.88 4.42
C ARG A 63 4.82 -11.89 4.16
N LEU A 64 4.45 -12.16 2.92
CA LEU A 64 3.05 -12.26 2.52
C LEU A 64 2.31 -13.39 3.25
N ASN A 65 3.00 -14.51 3.51
CA ASN A 65 2.47 -15.63 4.27
C ASN A 65 2.38 -15.31 5.76
N GLU A 66 3.38 -14.64 6.34
CA GLU A 66 3.37 -14.14 7.72
C GLU A 66 2.17 -13.20 7.94
N LEU A 67 2.03 -12.18 7.10
CA LEU A 67 0.90 -11.27 7.11
C LEU A 67 -0.43 -12.01 7.03
N LYS A 68 -0.56 -12.96 6.11
CA LYS A 68 -1.77 -13.78 5.99
C LYS A 68 -2.08 -14.50 7.30
N GLN A 69 -1.09 -15.04 8.01
CA GLN A 69 -1.33 -15.66 9.31
C GLN A 69 -1.80 -14.66 10.35
N ASN A 70 -1.17 -13.48 10.41
CA ASN A 70 -1.55 -12.42 11.35
C ASN A 70 -3.01 -11.99 11.12
N ILE A 71 -3.38 -11.74 9.87
CA ILE A 71 -4.75 -11.42 9.46
C ILE A 71 -5.74 -12.53 9.88
N LEU A 72 -5.41 -13.79 9.61
CA LEU A 72 -6.28 -14.92 9.95
C LEU A 72 -6.37 -15.18 11.45
N SER A 73 -5.37 -14.78 12.23
CA SER A 73 -5.39 -14.90 13.69
C SER A 73 -6.40 -13.94 14.33
N GLU A 74 -6.53 -12.73 13.79
CA GLU A 74 -7.45 -11.70 14.27
C GLU A 74 -8.84 -11.82 13.61
N HIS A 75 -8.88 -12.30 12.36
CA HIS A 75 -10.09 -12.44 11.57
C HIS A 75 -10.24 -13.86 10.98
N PRO A 76 -10.54 -14.90 11.80
CA PRO A 76 -10.54 -16.29 11.32
C PRO A 76 -11.57 -16.63 10.23
N LYS A 77 -12.54 -15.73 10.00
CA LYS A 77 -13.64 -15.93 9.04
C LYS A 77 -13.34 -15.34 7.66
N ILE A 78 -12.34 -14.47 7.54
CA ILE A 78 -11.99 -13.89 6.24
C ILE A 78 -11.12 -14.89 5.47
N LYS A 79 -11.31 -14.92 4.16
CA LYS A 79 -10.39 -15.61 3.27
C LYS A 79 -9.32 -14.60 2.84
N VAL A 80 -8.10 -15.06 2.57
CA VAL A 80 -7.02 -14.20 2.04
C VAL A 80 -6.31 -14.96 0.94
N TYR A 81 -6.27 -14.38 -0.26
CA TYR A 81 -5.55 -14.92 -1.39
C TYR A 81 -4.19 -14.22 -1.50
N THR A 82 -3.11 -14.99 -1.54
CA THR A 82 -1.75 -14.47 -1.62
C THR A 82 -1.07 -14.95 -2.91
N ARG A 83 -0.31 -14.07 -3.56
CA ARG A 83 0.49 -14.43 -4.73
C ARG A 83 1.83 -13.70 -4.75
N GLN A 84 2.89 -14.42 -5.06
CA GLN A 84 4.15 -13.78 -5.39
C GLN A 84 4.04 -13.04 -6.74
N LEU A 85 4.41 -11.76 -6.78
CA LEU A 85 4.35 -10.93 -7.98
C LEU A 85 5.45 -9.87 -7.96
N ASP A 86 6.15 -9.71 -9.08
CA ASP A 86 6.96 -8.53 -9.37
C ASP A 86 6.21 -7.67 -10.39
N VAL A 87 5.79 -6.48 -9.98
CA VAL A 87 5.01 -5.59 -10.87
C VAL A 87 5.79 -5.11 -12.08
N ARG A 88 7.13 -5.16 -12.03
CA ARG A 88 8.00 -4.74 -13.14
C ARG A 88 7.91 -5.69 -14.32
N ASP A 89 7.49 -6.95 -14.09
CA ASP A 89 7.30 -7.94 -15.14
C ASP A 89 5.84 -7.99 -15.59
N LYS A 90 5.56 -7.31 -16.71
CA LYS A 90 4.23 -7.29 -17.34
C LYS A 90 3.66 -8.69 -17.60
N SER A 91 4.49 -9.65 -18.01
CA SER A 91 4.04 -11.02 -18.31
C SER A 91 3.49 -11.69 -17.06
N THR A 92 4.16 -11.53 -15.92
CA THR A 92 3.70 -12.10 -14.65
C THR A 92 2.42 -11.44 -14.15
N VAL A 93 2.27 -10.12 -14.35
CA VAL A 93 1.04 -9.38 -14.06
C VAL A 93 -0.13 -9.90 -14.89
N ASP A 94 0.06 -10.01 -16.21
CA ASP A 94 -0.96 -10.52 -17.12
C ASP A 94 -1.37 -11.96 -16.77
N GLN A 95 -0.38 -12.81 -16.45
CA GLN A 95 -0.60 -14.21 -16.04
C GLN A 95 -1.38 -14.30 -14.73
N LEU A 96 -1.02 -13.51 -13.72
CA LEU A 96 -1.73 -13.47 -12.45
C LEU A 96 -3.21 -13.15 -12.67
N VAL A 97 -3.50 -12.01 -13.30
CA VAL A 97 -4.88 -11.53 -13.52
C VAL A 97 -5.69 -12.53 -14.36
N SER A 98 -5.05 -13.21 -15.32
CA SER A 98 -5.69 -14.24 -16.13
C SER A 98 -5.96 -15.54 -15.37
N SER A 99 -5.08 -15.90 -14.43
CA SER A 99 -5.16 -17.13 -13.63
C SER A 99 -6.03 -17.02 -12.37
N LEU A 100 -6.56 -15.83 -12.07
CA LEU A 100 -7.39 -15.63 -10.88
C LEU A 100 -8.59 -16.61 -10.89
N PRO A 101 -8.90 -17.25 -9.74
CA PRO A 101 -10.10 -18.04 -9.56
C PRO A 101 -11.37 -17.26 -9.93
N SER A 102 -12.43 -17.94 -10.37
CA SER A 102 -13.66 -17.29 -10.85
C SER A 102 -14.30 -16.34 -9.84
N ASP A 103 -14.18 -16.64 -8.56
CA ASP A 103 -14.66 -15.82 -7.44
C ASP A 103 -13.80 -14.58 -7.17
N LEU A 104 -12.63 -14.46 -7.82
CA LEU A 104 -11.66 -13.35 -7.67
C LEU A 104 -11.35 -12.62 -8.99
N LYS A 105 -11.96 -13.05 -10.10
CA LYS A 105 -11.74 -12.41 -11.42
C LYS A 105 -12.30 -11.00 -11.51
N GLU A 106 -13.32 -10.71 -10.71
CA GLU A 106 -13.98 -9.40 -10.67
C GLU A 106 -13.34 -8.53 -9.59
N ILE A 107 -12.39 -7.72 -10.02
CA ILE A 107 -11.67 -6.80 -9.14
C ILE A 107 -12.44 -5.48 -9.10
N ASP A 108 -12.93 -5.10 -7.92
CA ASP A 108 -13.70 -3.89 -7.72
C ASP A 108 -12.89 -2.71 -7.20
N VAL A 109 -11.80 -2.92 -6.45
CA VAL A 109 -10.97 -1.82 -5.90
C VAL A 109 -9.48 -2.15 -6.03
N LEU A 110 -8.84 -1.73 -7.10
CA LEU A 110 -7.40 -1.87 -7.28
C LEU A 110 -6.64 -0.82 -6.45
N VAL A 111 -5.72 -1.25 -5.59
CA VAL A 111 -4.78 -0.38 -4.88
C VAL A 111 -3.36 -0.55 -5.44
N ASN A 112 -2.91 0.43 -6.22
CA ASN A 112 -1.54 0.52 -6.68
C ASN A 112 -0.67 1.15 -5.57
N ASN A 113 -0.25 0.29 -4.63
CA ASN A 113 0.61 0.65 -3.49
C ASN A 113 2.09 0.29 -3.70
N ALA A 114 2.38 -0.66 -4.58
CA ALA A 114 3.74 -1.09 -4.90
C ALA A 114 4.61 0.11 -5.30
N GLY A 115 5.68 0.30 -4.54
CA GLY A 115 6.58 1.41 -4.75
C GLY A 115 7.83 1.25 -3.94
N ASN A 116 8.95 1.72 -4.47
CA ASN A 116 10.22 1.75 -3.76
C ASN A 116 10.86 3.14 -3.85
N ILE A 117 11.81 3.37 -2.96
CA ILE A 117 12.79 4.45 -3.09
C ILE A 117 14.18 3.82 -3.07
N ILE A 118 14.97 4.08 -4.11
CA ILE A 118 16.33 3.49 -4.24
C ILE A 118 17.40 4.57 -4.27
N VAL A 119 17.04 5.80 -4.63
CA VAL A 119 17.90 6.95 -4.32
C VAL A 119 18.03 7.06 -2.81
N LYS A 120 19.24 7.26 -2.29
CA LYS A 120 19.48 7.60 -0.87
C LYS A 120 18.86 8.95 -0.46
N GLY A 121 17.89 9.46 -1.22
CA GLY A 121 17.11 10.68 -1.00
C GLY A 121 17.94 11.93 -0.70
N MET A 122 19.23 11.89 -0.98
CA MET A 122 20.24 12.87 -0.58
C MET A 122 21.31 13.06 -1.65
N ASP A 123 21.48 12.09 -2.56
CA ASP A 123 22.36 12.27 -3.70
C ASP A 123 21.74 13.33 -4.62
N LYS A 124 22.59 14.26 -5.06
CA LYS A 124 22.23 15.21 -6.09
C LYS A 124 22.03 14.45 -7.40
N ILE A 125 21.18 14.98 -8.29
CA ILE A 125 20.79 14.29 -9.53
C ILE A 125 21.97 13.85 -10.40
N ASP A 126 23.09 14.57 -10.36
CA ASP A 126 24.34 14.26 -11.05
C ASP A 126 25.09 13.03 -10.49
N ASN A 127 24.70 12.54 -9.31
CA ASN A 127 25.31 11.41 -8.62
C ASN A 127 24.38 10.19 -8.49
N VAL A 128 23.14 10.30 -8.97
CA VAL A 128 22.19 9.17 -8.96
C VAL A 128 22.55 8.20 -10.08
N SER A 129 22.64 6.90 -9.76
CA SER A 129 22.94 5.88 -10.76
C SER A 129 21.75 5.67 -11.70
N SER A 130 22.01 5.33 -12.95
CA SER A 130 20.94 5.02 -13.91
C SER A 130 20.15 3.78 -13.50
N ASP A 131 20.80 2.79 -12.88
CA ASP A 131 20.13 1.59 -12.38
C ASP A 131 19.08 1.93 -11.31
N ASP A 132 19.39 2.85 -10.39
CA ASP A 132 18.44 3.28 -9.36
C ASP A 132 17.24 4.04 -9.96
N ILE A 133 17.47 4.82 -11.02
CA ILE A 133 16.42 5.51 -11.78
C ILE A 133 15.52 4.47 -12.46
N ASP A 134 16.13 3.51 -13.14
CA ASP A 134 15.41 2.48 -13.89
C ASP A 134 14.54 1.64 -12.95
N ILE A 135 15.06 1.20 -11.80
CA ILE A 135 14.27 0.43 -10.85
C ILE A 135 13.10 1.27 -10.29
N MET A 136 13.32 2.55 -9.98
CA MET A 136 12.25 3.43 -9.49
C MET A 136 11.15 3.63 -10.53
N VAL A 137 11.53 3.88 -11.79
CA VAL A 137 10.59 4.04 -12.91
C VAL A 137 9.86 2.72 -13.18
N ASP A 138 10.57 1.60 -13.16
CA ASP A 138 10.01 0.29 -13.44
C ASP A 138 8.97 -0.12 -12.39
N THR A 139 9.21 0.16 -11.10
CA THR A 139 8.23 -0.16 -10.05
C THR A 139 7.13 0.89 -9.96
N ASN A 140 7.46 2.17 -9.76
CA ASN A 140 6.50 3.20 -9.36
C ASN A 140 5.67 3.71 -10.55
N VAL A 141 6.17 3.55 -11.77
CA VAL A 141 5.49 4.00 -13.00
C VAL A 141 5.06 2.82 -13.85
N LYS A 142 5.99 2.01 -14.36
CA LYS A 142 5.65 0.92 -15.27
C LYS A 142 4.82 -0.15 -14.57
N GLY A 143 5.18 -0.56 -13.36
CA GLY A 143 4.45 -1.54 -12.58
C GLY A 143 3.00 -1.14 -12.32
N LEU A 144 2.79 0.09 -11.86
CA LEU A 144 1.46 0.70 -11.71
C LEU A 144 0.66 0.62 -13.02
N LEU A 145 1.28 1.02 -14.14
CA LEU A 145 0.63 1.01 -15.45
C LEU A 145 0.29 -0.41 -15.91
N TYR A 146 1.18 -1.40 -15.73
CA TYR A 146 0.95 -2.78 -16.13
C TYR A 146 -0.22 -3.41 -15.38
N VAL A 147 -0.27 -3.22 -14.06
CA VAL A 147 -1.35 -3.72 -13.22
C VAL A 147 -2.66 -3.07 -13.61
N THR A 148 -2.67 -1.74 -13.78
CA THR A 148 -3.85 -0.99 -14.22
C THR A 148 -4.33 -1.49 -15.58
N GLN A 149 -3.43 -1.67 -16.55
CA GLN A 149 -3.78 -2.19 -17.88
C GLN A 149 -4.37 -3.60 -17.84
N ALA A 150 -3.89 -4.47 -16.94
CA ALA A 150 -4.38 -5.83 -16.83
C ALA A 150 -5.78 -5.90 -16.20
N VAL A 151 -6.09 -5.02 -15.24
CA VAL A 151 -7.35 -5.02 -14.49
C VAL A 151 -8.46 -4.20 -15.17
N LEU A 152 -8.11 -3.04 -15.73
CA LEU A 152 -9.06 -2.05 -16.25
C LEU A 152 -10.06 -2.59 -17.29
N PRO A 153 -9.71 -3.50 -18.23
CA PRO A 153 -10.67 -4.01 -19.21
C PRO A 153 -11.94 -4.61 -18.58
N ARG A 154 -11.80 -5.39 -17.49
CA ARG A 154 -12.93 -6.01 -16.79
C ARG A 154 -13.73 -5.00 -15.98
N MET A 155 -13.08 -3.99 -15.40
CA MET A 155 -13.78 -2.87 -14.74
C MET A 155 -14.64 -2.11 -15.75
N LYS A 156 -14.10 -1.83 -16.94
CA LYS A 156 -14.82 -1.17 -18.03
C LYS A 156 -15.98 -2.00 -18.54
N GLU A 157 -15.79 -3.31 -18.73
CA GLU A 157 -16.86 -4.22 -19.19
C GLU A 157 -18.05 -4.21 -18.24
N ARG A 158 -17.79 -4.23 -16.92
CA ARG A 158 -18.84 -4.20 -15.88
C ARG A 158 -19.32 -2.78 -15.54
N GLN A 159 -18.71 -1.73 -16.11
CA GLN A 159 -18.93 -0.33 -15.74
C GLN A 159 -18.81 -0.10 -14.21
N LYS A 160 -17.90 -0.84 -13.56
CA LYS A 160 -17.72 -0.83 -12.10
C LYS A 160 -16.26 -1.07 -11.75
N GLY A 161 -15.72 -0.22 -10.89
CA GLY A 161 -14.39 -0.37 -10.33
C GLY A 161 -13.81 0.95 -9.83
N HIS A 162 -12.93 0.85 -8.85
CA HIS A 162 -12.14 1.94 -8.31
C HIS A 162 -10.66 1.62 -8.42
N ILE A 163 -9.85 2.61 -8.80
CA ILE A 163 -8.40 2.51 -8.85
C ILE A 163 -7.86 3.59 -7.92
N ILE A 164 -7.12 3.17 -6.90
CA ILE A 164 -6.49 4.03 -5.90
C ILE A 164 -4.98 3.92 -6.10
N ASN A 165 -4.35 5.03 -6.46
CA ASN A 165 -2.90 5.12 -6.61
C ASN A 165 -2.33 5.77 -5.36
N ILE A 166 -1.34 5.13 -4.73
CA ILE A 166 -0.71 5.66 -3.53
C ILE A 166 0.51 6.50 -3.93
N GLY A 167 0.46 7.80 -3.62
CA GLY A 167 1.63 8.70 -3.59
C GLY A 167 2.27 8.71 -2.20
N SER A 168 3.33 9.51 -1.97
CA SER A 168 4.07 9.47 -0.70
C SER A 168 4.31 10.81 -0.02
N ILE A 169 3.87 10.89 1.25
CA ILE A 169 4.63 11.34 2.45
C ILE A 169 4.08 10.52 3.64
N SER A 170 4.65 9.35 3.96
CA SER A 170 4.25 8.54 5.12
C SER A 170 5.45 7.90 5.82
N GLU A 171 5.37 7.65 7.13
CA GLU A 171 6.42 6.91 7.86
C GLU A 171 6.30 5.42 7.53
N THR A 172 7.15 4.99 6.59
CA THR A 172 7.40 3.58 6.30
C THR A 172 8.90 3.30 6.45
N GLU A 173 9.36 2.12 6.01
CA GLU A 173 10.79 1.82 5.84
C GLU A 173 11.55 2.84 4.98
N PHE A 174 10.84 3.76 4.32
CA PHE A 174 11.38 4.89 3.56
C PHE A 174 12.63 5.52 4.18
N SER A 175 12.57 5.94 5.46
CA SER A 175 13.73 6.60 6.10
C SER A 175 14.88 5.64 6.37
N PHE A 176 14.59 4.38 6.68
CA PHE A 176 15.61 3.35 6.90
C PHE A 176 16.39 3.05 5.60
N ILE A 177 15.67 2.86 4.50
CA ILE A 177 16.25 2.64 3.17
C ILE A 177 17.00 3.89 2.69
N ARG A 178 16.41 5.08 2.87
CA ARG A 178 17.02 6.37 2.52
C ARG A 178 18.39 6.56 3.16
N PHE A 179 18.58 6.09 4.39
CA PHE A 179 19.88 6.16 5.08
C PHE A 179 20.70 4.88 4.98
N GLY A 180 20.40 4.01 4.01
CA GLY A 180 21.21 2.81 3.73
C GLY A 180 21.25 1.81 4.88
N GLY A 181 20.15 1.70 5.64
CA GLY A 181 20.05 0.83 6.81
C GLY A 181 20.55 1.47 8.12
N ASP A 182 20.93 2.76 8.13
CA ASP A 182 21.27 3.47 9.36
C ASP A 182 19.98 3.80 10.15
N LYS A 183 19.61 2.86 11.04
CA LYS A 183 18.43 2.99 11.90
C LYS A 183 18.47 4.24 12.78
N ALA A 184 19.61 4.54 13.41
CA ALA A 184 19.71 5.68 14.32
C ALA A 184 19.44 7.01 13.60
N ARG A 185 19.81 7.08 12.31
CA ARG A 185 19.55 8.24 11.47
C ARG A 185 18.12 8.27 10.94
N ALA A 186 17.53 7.11 10.65
CA ALA A 186 16.12 6.97 10.29
C ALA A 186 15.19 7.40 11.44
N ASP A 187 15.42 6.90 12.66
CA ASP A 187 14.62 7.21 13.84
C ASP A 187 14.63 8.72 14.15
N LYS A 188 15.76 9.40 13.93
CA LYS A 188 15.88 10.86 14.09
C LYS A 188 15.00 11.68 13.16
N VAL A 189 14.57 11.13 12.01
CA VAL A 189 13.62 11.83 11.12
C VAL A 189 12.31 12.06 11.85
N TYR A 190 11.88 11.11 12.67
CA TYR A 190 10.59 11.11 13.33
C TYR A 190 10.66 11.55 14.81
N GLU A 191 11.86 11.85 15.32
CA GLU A 191 12.06 12.29 16.70
C GLU A 191 11.28 13.58 17.03
N GLY A 192 10.37 13.52 18.00
CA GLY A 192 9.58 14.68 18.42
C GLY A 192 8.46 15.06 17.44
N ILE A 193 8.06 14.15 16.56
CA ILE A 193 6.85 14.28 15.73
C ILE A 193 5.99 13.02 15.85
N THR A 194 4.69 13.14 15.53
CA THR A 194 3.80 12.00 15.35
C THR A 194 3.52 11.89 13.85
N PRO A 195 4.24 11.05 13.10
CA PRO A 195 4.05 10.92 11.66
C PRO A 195 2.79 10.11 11.33
N LEU A 196 2.45 10.07 10.04
CA LEU A 196 1.42 9.17 9.52
C LEU A 196 1.96 7.74 9.51
N THR A 197 1.16 6.83 10.03
CA THR A 197 1.40 5.38 10.04
C THR A 197 0.77 4.73 8.80
N GLY A 198 1.04 3.44 8.60
CA GLY A 198 0.32 2.69 7.57
C GLY A 198 -1.19 2.57 7.84
N GLU A 199 -1.58 2.54 9.12
CA GLU A 199 -2.99 2.46 9.51
C GLU A 199 -3.79 3.68 9.04
N ASP A 200 -3.20 4.87 9.16
CA ASP A 200 -3.80 6.13 8.68
C ASP A 200 -4.05 6.11 7.16
N ILE A 201 -3.10 5.55 6.40
CA ILE A 201 -3.22 5.42 4.95
C ILE A 201 -4.28 4.38 4.60
N ALA A 202 -4.28 3.24 5.26
CA ALA A 202 -5.25 2.16 5.04
C ALA A 202 -6.68 2.60 5.34
N GLU A 203 -6.91 3.33 6.44
CA GLU A 203 -8.24 3.85 6.78
C GLU A 203 -8.73 4.81 5.69
N THR A 204 -7.83 5.64 5.17
CA THR A 204 -8.15 6.55 4.06
C THR A 204 -8.49 5.78 2.79
N VAL A 205 -7.76 4.72 2.46
CA VAL A 205 -8.07 3.85 1.32
C VAL A 205 -9.45 3.23 1.47
N VAL A 206 -9.79 2.71 2.66
CA VAL A 206 -11.15 2.19 2.94
C VAL A 206 -12.20 3.29 2.82
N PHE A 207 -11.94 4.48 3.34
CA PHE A 207 -12.86 5.61 3.23
C PHE A 207 -13.13 5.94 1.76
N VAL A 208 -12.09 6.04 0.92
CA VAL A 208 -12.20 6.30 -0.51
C VAL A 208 -12.94 5.18 -1.24
N ALA A 209 -12.56 3.93 -0.98
CA ALA A 209 -13.15 2.75 -1.62
C ALA A 209 -14.62 2.53 -1.23
N SER A 210 -15.03 2.94 -0.03
CA SER A 210 -16.39 2.76 0.50
C SER A 210 -17.39 3.85 0.09
N ARG A 211 -16.97 4.81 -0.74
CA ARG A 211 -17.88 5.86 -1.22
C ARG A 211 -19.00 5.24 -2.08
N PRO A 212 -20.21 5.82 -2.07
CA PRO A 212 -21.28 5.36 -2.97
C PRO A 212 -20.84 5.45 -4.43
N ASP A 213 -21.35 4.58 -5.30
CA ASP A 213 -20.94 4.46 -6.73
C ASP A 213 -20.97 5.78 -7.53
N HIS A 214 -21.78 6.77 -7.11
CA HIS A 214 -21.87 8.08 -7.77
C HIS A 214 -20.85 9.12 -7.24
N VAL A 215 -20.02 8.76 -6.26
CA VAL A 215 -19.05 9.64 -5.62
C VAL A 215 -17.64 9.15 -5.95
N ASN A 216 -16.88 10.00 -6.64
CA ASN A 216 -15.47 9.74 -6.93
C ASN A 216 -14.60 10.76 -6.19
N ILE A 217 -13.77 10.30 -5.26
CA ILE A 217 -12.74 11.14 -4.62
C ILE A 217 -11.52 11.15 -5.54
N ALA A 218 -11.27 12.30 -6.18
CA ALA A 218 -10.23 12.43 -7.18
C ALA A 218 -8.81 12.55 -6.58
N ASP A 219 -8.68 13.15 -5.40
CA ASP A 219 -7.41 13.33 -4.71
C ASP A 219 -7.63 13.37 -3.20
N VAL A 220 -6.69 12.78 -2.45
CA VAL A 220 -6.57 12.95 -1.00
C VAL A 220 -5.11 13.22 -0.67
N THR A 221 -4.86 14.34 -0.01
CA THR A 221 -3.55 14.68 0.53
C THR A 221 -3.61 14.66 2.05
N LEU A 222 -2.80 13.81 2.68
CA LEU A 222 -2.72 13.66 4.14
C LEU A 222 -1.37 14.19 4.63
N TYR A 223 -1.39 14.86 5.78
CA TYR A 223 -0.20 15.24 6.52
C TYR A 223 -0.41 14.96 8.01
N PRO A 224 0.66 14.63 8.75
CA PRO A 224 0.68 14.84 10.19
C PRO A 224 0.25 16.28 10.52
N VAL A 225 -0.53 16.48 11.57
CA VAL A 225 -0.99 17.84 11.96
C VAL A 225 0.18 18.80 12.20
N ASN A 226 1.33 18.28 12.61
CA ASN A 226 2.54 19.03 12.83
C ASN A 226 3.45 19.14 11.58
N GLN A 227 2.94 18.82 10.39
CA GLN A 227 3.61 18.98 9.11
C GLN A 227 2.70 19.73 8.13
N ALA A 228 3.23 20.74 7.46
CA ALA A 228 2.51 21.51 6.44
C ALA A 228 3.08 21.32 5.03
N SER A 229 4.33 20.82 4.92
CA SER A 229 4.96 20.40 3.67
C SER A 229 6.18 19.52 3.96
N VAL A 230 6.84 19.00 2.93
CA VAL A 230 8.13 18.29 3.07
C VAL A 230 9.24 19.15 3.68
N TYR A 231 9.11 20.49 3.64
CA TYR A 231 10.10 21.42 4.18
C TYR A 231 9.68 22.07 5.50
N LEU A 232 8.42 21.91 5.91
CA LEU A 232 7.85 22.60 7.07
C LEU A 232 7.24 21.60 8.05
N VAL A 233 8.03 21.25 9.06
CA VAL A 233 7.67 20.31 10.14
C VAL A 233 7.88 20.99 11.49
N HIS A 234 6.83 21.07 12.29
CA HIS A 234 6.88 21.56 13.66
C HIS A 234 7.24 20.42 14.62
N ARG A 235 8.33 20.62 15.37
CA ARG A 235 8.76 19.73 16.46
C ARG A 235 8.54 20.47 17.78
N PRO A 236 7.53 20.10 18.59
CA PRO A 236 7.32 20.72 19.89
C PRO A 236 8.59 20.57 20.73
N HIS A 237 9.10 21.65 21.30
CA HIS A 237 10.21 21.56 22.25
C HIS A 237 9.76 20.71 23.46
N THR A 238 10.43 19.58 23.69
CA THR A 238 10.43 18.96 25.01
C THR A 238 11.02 19.99 25.98
N LYS A 239 10.21 20.46 26.93
CA LYS A 239 10.74 21.22 28.07
C LYS A 239 11.80 20.33 28.73
N LYS A 240 13.07 20.75 28.66
CA LYS A 240 14.16 20.18 29.46
C LYS A 240 13.86 20.34 30.94
#